data_AF-A0A4S8MPH7-F1
#
_entry.id   AF-A0A4S8MPH7-F1
#
_cell.length_a   1.000
_cell.length_b   1.000
_cell.length_c   1.000
_cell.angle_alpha   90.00
_cell.angle_beta   90.00
_cell.angle_gamma   90.00
#
_symmetry.space_group_name_H-M   'P 1'
#
loop_
_entity.id
_entity.type
_entity.pdbx_description
1 polymer ?
#
loop_
_entity_poly.entity_id
_entity_poly.type
_entity_poly.pdbx_seq_one_letter_code
_entity_poly.pdbx_strand_id
1 'polypeptide(L)'
;MFTGELSFSGDGSFSAGGEVASFTVYKGYPYCEPCHVRLRLPKCKKCGKALRDTVPAVEALGGKWCRGCFCCEGCGEPFGGGYDDDEGDASFYERRGKAWCERCFSVLIRNEI
;
A
#
# COMPACT_ATOMS: atom_id res chain seq x y z
N MET A 1 -31.41 -23.66 24.85
CA MET A 1 -30.26 -22.95 25.43
C MET A 1 -29.66 -22.08 24.33
N PHE A 2 -29.74 -20.76 24.53
CA PHE A 2 -29.21 -19.62 23.76
C PHE A 2 -28.53 -19.91 22.40
N THR A 3 -29.29 -19.72 21.31
CA THR A 3 -28.73 -19.22 20.05
C THR A 3 -28.45 -17.72 20.24
N GLY A 4 -27.48 -17.41 21.12
CA GLY A 4 -27.07 -16.03 21.35
C GLY A 4 -26.40 -15.52 20.09
N GLU A 5 -27.03 -14.57 19.41
CA GLU A 5 -26.39 -13.74 18.40
C GLU A 5 -25.21 -13.04 19.10
N LEU A 6 -23.99 -13.57 18.91
CA LEU A 6 -22.77 -12.99 19.46
C LEU A 6 -22.45 -11.73 18.66
N SER A 7 -23.11 -10.63 18.98
CA SER A 7 -22.75 -9.30 18.48
C SER A 7 -21.47 -8.87 19.18
N PHE A 8 -20.33 -9.20 18.59
CA PHE A 8 -19.04 -8.75 19.11
C PHE A 8 -18.85 -7.26 18.77
N SER A 9 -18.66 -6.43 19.79
CA SER A 9 -18.31 -5.01 19.62
C SER A 9 -17.01 -4.78 20.39
N GLY A 10 -15.93 -4.48 19.66
CA GLY A 10 -14.58 -4.27 20.22
C GLY A 10 -13.51 -5.17 19.60
N ASP A 11 -12.24 -4.76 19.68
CA ASP A 11 -11.08 -5.63 19.55
C ASP A 11 -10.89 -6.46 20.83
N GLY A 12 -10.45 -7.71 20.68
CA GLY A 12 -10.34 -8.63 21.80
C GLY A 12 -9.21 -9.64 21.61
N SER A 13 -8.76 -10.20 22.73
CA SER A 13 -7.88 -11.37 22.78
C SER A 13 -8.61 -12.49 23.52
N PHE A 14 -8.61 -13.69 22.97
CA PHE A 14 -9.07 -14.88 23.69
C PHE A 14 -7.89 -15.79 23.97
N SER A 15 -7.85 -16.31 25.21
CA SER A 15 -6.84 -17.27 25.66
C SER A 15 -7.48 -18.65 25.72
N ALA A 16 -7.29 -19.47 24.69
CA ALA A 16 -7.70 -20.87 24.71
C ALA A 16 -6.45 -21.74 24.66
N GLY A 17 -6.24 -22.62 25.65
CA GLY A 17 -5.14 -23.59 25.59
C GLY A 17 -3.71 -23.03 25.67
N GLY A 18 -3.52 -21.79 26.15
CA GLY A 18 -2.20 -21.17 26.29
C GLY A 18 -1.75 -20.34 25.07
N GLU A 19 -2.54 -20.32 24.00
CA GLU A 19 -2.36 -19.41 22.87
C GLU A 19 -3.30 -18.20 23.01
N VAL A 20 -2.71 -17.00 22.93
CA VAL A 20 -3.44 -15.73 22.92
C VAL A 20 -3.71 -15.39 21.46
N ALA A 21 -4.95 -15.55 21.02
CA ALA A 21 -5.37 -15.17 19.68
C ALA A 21 -6.10 -13.82 19.72
N SER A 22 -5.48 -12.80 19.11
CA SER A 22 -6.09 -11.49 18.93
C SER A 22 -6.93 -11.44 17.65
N PHE A 23 -8.05 -10.73 17.70
CA PHE A 23 -8.89 -10.50 16.55
C PHE A 23 -9.44 -9.08 16.54
N THR A 24 -9.70 -8.60 15.33
CA THR A 24 -10.29 -7.29 15.07
C THR A 24 -11.69 -7.49 14.51
N VAL A 25 -12.68 -6.86 15.13
CA VAL A 25 -14.05 -6.92 14.64
C VAL A 25 -14.30 -5.84 13.60
N TYR A 26 -14.86 -6.25 12.47
CA TYR A 26 -15.24 -5.34 11.39
C TYR A 26 -16.65 -5.67 10.90
N LYS A 27 -17.55 -4.68 10.93
CA LYS A 27 -18.99 -4.84 10.61
C LYS A 27 -19.66 -6.01 11.38
N GLY A 28 -19.27 -6.22 12.63
CA GLY A 28 -19.81 -7.28 13.48
C GLY A 28 -19.18 -8.66 13.30
N TYR A 29 -18.19 -8.81 12.41
CA TYR A 29 -17.48 -10.08 12.19
C TYR A 29 -16.03 -10.01 12.69
N PRO A 30 -15.56 -10.98 13.49
CA PRO A 30 -14.16 -11.03 13.93
C PRO A 30 -13.25 -11.53 12.80
N TYR A 31 -12.12 -10.86 12.62
CA TYR A 31 -11.07 -11.25 11.69
C TYR A 31 -9.74 -11.34 12.43
N CYS A 32 -8.93 -12.35 12.12
CA CYS A 32 -7.53 -12.34 12.51
C CYS A 32 -6.77 -11.21 11.81
N GLU A 33 -5.67 -10.74 12.41
CA GLU A 33 -4.81 -9.68 11.85
C GLU A 33 -4.50 -9.89 10.35
N PRO A 34 -4.04 -11.07 9.88
CA PRO A 34 -3.69 -11.23 8.47
C PRO A 34 -4.90 -11.14 7.53
N CYS A 35 -6.07 -11.62 7.98
CA CYS A 35 -7.32 -11.48 7.21
C CYS A 35 -7.79 -10.03 7.16
N HIS A 36 -7.71 -9.32 8.28
CA HIS A 36 -8.05 -7.89 8.34
C HIS A 36 -7.15 -7.11 7.37
N VAL A 37 -5.84 -7.30 7.43
CA VAL A 37 -4.88 -6.69 6.50
C VAL A 37 -5.23 -7.00 5.04
N ARG A 38 -5.40 -8.28 4.69
CA ARG A 38 -5.60 -8.73 3.30
C ARG A 38 -6.91 -8.24 2.68
N LEU A 39 -7.98 -8.18 3.47
CA LEU A 39 -9.33 -7.86 2.99
C LEU A 39 -9.65 -6.36 3.05
N ARG A 40 -8.94 -5.59 3.88
CA ARG A 40 -9.31 -4.21 4.19
C ARG A 40 -8.32 -3.17 3.70
N LEU A 41 -7.02 -3.48 3.71
CA LEU A 41 -6.00 -2.49 3.34
C LEU A 41 -5.95 -2.29 1.82
N PRO A 42 -5.65 -1.06 1.38
CA PRO A 42 -5.46 -0.78 -0.03
C PRO A 42 -4.29 -1.60 -0.57
N LYS A 43 -4.44 -2.10 -1.80
CA LYS A 43 -3.43 -2.94 -2.44
C LYS A 43 -2.64 -2.13 -3.44
N CYS A 44 -1.34 -2.40 -3.53
CA CYS A 44 -0.51 -1.81 -4.56
C CYS A 44 -1.01 -2.23 -5.95
N LYS A 45 -1.23 -1.25 -6.83
CA LYS A 45 -1.69 -1.49 -8.21
C LYS A 45 -0.72 -2.33 -9.05
N LYS A 46 0.58 -2.32 -8.72
CA LYS A 46 1.62 -3.11 -9.40
C LYS A 46 1.75 -4.54 -8.87
N CYS A 47 1.96 -4.69 -7.56
CA CYS A 47 2.32 -5.98 -6.96
C CYS A 47 1.17 -6.68 -6.23
N GLY A 48 0.02 -6.02 -6.06
CA GLY A 48 -1.15 -6.58 -5.38
C GLY A 48 -1.01 -6.76 -3.86
N LYS A 49 0.16 -6.43 -3.28
CA LYS A 49 0.40 -6.52 -1.83
C LYS A 49 -0.39 -5.45 -1.08
N ALA A 50 -0.91 -5.82 0.09
CA ALA A 50 -1.55 -4.88 1.00
C ALA A 50 -0.52 -3.83 1.48
N LEU A 51 -0.87 -2.56 1.34
CA LEU A 51 -0.10 -1.44 1.87
C LEU A 51 -0.47 -1.32 3.35
N ARG A 52 0.38 -1.90 4.21
CA ARG A 52 0.28 -1.76 5.66
C ARG A 52 0.55 -0.31 6.05
N ASP A 53 0.00 0.12 7.17
CA ASP A 53 0.25 1.46 7.74
C ASP A 53 1.76 1.72 7.95
N THR A 54 2.51 0.65 8.22
CA THR A 54 3.97 0.68 8.38
C THR A 54 4.75 0.84 7.06
N VAL A 55 4.13 0.60 5.91
CA VAL A 55 4.78 0.71 4.60
C VAL A 55 4.37 2.04 3.98
N PRO A 56 5.32 2.94 3.66
CA PRO A 56 4.96 4.18 3.01
C PRO A 56 4.29 3.87 1.67
N ALA A 57 3.04 4.31 1.53
CA ALA A 57 2.25 4.19 0.33
C ALA A 57 2.36 5.50 -0.47
N VAL A 58 2.37 5.38 -1.80
CA VAL A 58 2.32 6.53 -2.71
C VAL A 58 0.97 6.52 -3.40
N GLU A 59 0.25 7.63 -3.34
CA GLU A 59 -1.00 7.83 -4.07
C GLU A 59 -0.72 8.62 -5.34
N ALA A 60 -0.79 7.95 -6.48
CA ALA A 60 -0.43 8.52 -7.78
C ALA A 60 -1.15 7.77 -8.91
N LEU A 61 -1.32 8.39 -10.09
CA LEU A 61 -1.94 7.75 -11.27
C LEU A 61 -3.34 7.15 -10.97
N GLY A 62 -4.10 7.81 -10.09
CA GLY A 62 -5.41 7.35 -9.62
C GLY A 62 -5.39 6.01 -8.87
N GLY A 63 -4.28 5.65 -8.22
CA GLY A 63 -4.16 4.43 -7.43
C GLY A 63 -3.12 4.52 -6.32
N LYS A 64 -3.05 3.48 -5.48
CA LYS A 64 -2.04 3.38 -4.43
C LYS A 64 -0.91 2.43 -4.85
N TRP A 65 0.32 2.79 -4.50
CA TRP A 65 1.53 2.08 -4.89
C TRP A 65 2.45 1.88 -3.70
N CYS A 66 3.21 0.78 -3.75
CA CYS A 66 4.27 0.53 -2.78
C CYS A 66 5.52 1.32 -3.18
N ARG A 67 6.34 1.80 -2.22
CA ARG A 67 7.58 2.56 -2.51
C ARG A 67 8.52 1.86 -3.49
N GLY A 68 8.71 0.54 -3.37
CA GLY A 68 9.53 -0.23 -4.32
C GLY A 68 8.84 -0.54 -5.65
N CYS A 69 7.55 -0.24 -5.79
CA CYS A 69 6.76 -0.52 -6.99
C CYS A 69 6.60 0.71 -7.86
N PHE A 70 6.51 1.88 -7.21
CA PHE A 70 6.36 3.16 -7.88
C PHE A 70 7.72 3.63 -8.38
N CYS A 71 8.02 3.25 -9.62
CA CYS A 71 9.29 3.52 -10.28
C CYS A 71 9.06 4.20 -11.62
N CYS A 72 10.07 4.93 -12.09
CA CYS A 72 10.07 5.53 -13.41
C CYS A 72 9.99 4.44 -14.49
N GLU A 73 9.10 4.61 -15.48
CA GLU A 73 9.01 3.68 -16.62
C GLU A 73 10.25 3.70 -17.51
N GLY A 74 10.93 4.85 -17.59
CA GLY A 74 12.12 5.01 -18.44
C GLY A 74 13.38 4.35 -17.86
N CYS A 75 13.65 4.54 -16.56
CA CYS A 75 14.88 4.05 -15.92
C CYS A 75 14.68 2.94 -14.88
N GLY A 76 13.43 2.68 -14.46
CA GLY A 76 13.12 1.67 -13.43
C GLY A 76 13.45 2.10 -11.99
N GLU A 77 13.94 3.32 -11.77
CA GLU A 77 14.34 3.82 -10.45
C GLU A 77 13.11 4.20 -9.61
N PRO A 78 13.01 3.79 -8.33
CA PRO A 78 11.93 4.19 -7.44
C PRO A 78 11.98 5.69 -7.11
N PHE A 79 10.81 6.33 -7.05
CA PHE A 79 10.71 7.74 -6.66
C PHE A 79 10.89 7.90 -5.14
N GLY A 80 11.79 8.80 -4.72
CA GLY A 80 12.04 9.10 -3.30
C GLY A 80 12.84 8.02 -2.55
N GLY A 81 13.75 7.32 -3.24
CA GLY A 81 14.66 6.32 -2.68
C GLY A 81 16.09 6.40 -3.23
N GLY A 82 16.46 7.54 -3.84
CA GLY A 82 17.83 7.77 -4.31
C GLY A 82 18.80 7.81 -3.14
N TYR A 83 19.93 7.13 -3.30
CA TYR A 83 21.05 6.97 -2.37
C TYR A 83 21.95 8.22 -2.28
N ASP A 84 21.52 9.32 -2.92
CA ASP A 84 22.23 10.58 -3.00
C ASP A 84 21.61 11.56 -2.01
N ASP A 85 22.44 12.06 -1.11
CA ASP A 85 22.15 12.81 0.12
C ASP A 85 21.66 14.26 -0.13
N ASP A 86 21.12 14.55 -1.31
CA ASP A 86 20.73 15.91 -1.72
C ASP A 86 19.23 15.94 -2.02
N GLU A 87 18.44 16.34 -1.01
CA GLU A 87 17.10 16.94 -1.11
C GLU A 87 16.25 16.51 -2.33
N GLY A 88 16.21 15.21 -2.61
CA GLY A 88 15.64 14.68 -3.84
C GLY A 88 14.13 14.70 -3.77
N ASP A 89 13.52 15.77 -4.28
CA ASP A 89 12.09 15.91 -4.40
C ASP A 89 11.47 14.64 -5.01
N ALA A 90 10.43 14.10 -4.36
CA ALA A 90 9.66 12.95 -4.84
C ALA A 90 8.80 13.29 -6.08
N SER A 91 9.27 14.24 -6.90
CA SER A 91 8.66 14.75 -8.11
C SER A 91 8.64 13.67 -9.18
N PHE A 92 7.44 13.34 -9.62
CA PHE A 92 7.20 12.45 -10.75
C PHE A 92 6.31 13.16 -11.76
N TYR A 93 6.48 12.80 -13.03
CA TYR A 93 5.69 13.33 -14.13
C TYR A 93 4.79 12.24 -14.68
N GLU A 94 3.49 12.52 -14.79
CA GLU A 94 2.53 11.60 -15.40
C GLU A 94 2.50 11.79 -16.92
N ARG A 95 2.60 10.68 -17.66
CA ARG A 95 2.38 10.64 -19.10
C ARG A 95 1.73 9.34 -19.51
N ARG A 96 0.57 9.41 -20.20
CA ARG A 96 -0.18 8.23 -20.68
C ARG A 96 -0.45 7.19 -19.56
N GLY A 97 -0.73 7.66 -18.34
CA GLY A 97 -0.98 6.80 -17.17
C GLY A 97 0.28 6.11 -16.61
N LYS A 98 1.47 6.58 -16.98
CA LYS A 98 2.76 6.07 -16.49
C LYS A 98 3.53 7.19 -15.78
N ALA A 99 4.32 6.81 -14.77
CA ALA A 99 5.14 7.75 -14.02
C ALA A 99 6.57 7.79 -14.59
N TRP A 100 7.10 9.00 -14.76
CA TRP A 100 8.42 9.27 -15.30
C TRP A 100 9.20 10.18 -14.35
N CYS A 101 10.51 9.94 -14.20
CA CYS A 101 11.39 10.88 -13.52
C CYS A 101 11.68 12.08 -14.42
N GLU A 102 12.08 13.20 -13.82
CA GLU A 102 12.39 14.44 -14.54
C GLU A 102 13.31 14.22 -15.74
N ARG A 103 14.37 13.42 -15.54
CA ARG A 103 15.37 13.13 -16.57
C ARG A 103 14.78 12.36 -17.74
N CYS A 104 14.04 11.28 -17.48
CA CYS A 104 13.42 10.48 -18.54
C CYS A 104 12.25 11.22 -19.20
N PHE A 105 11.48 11.99 -18.44
CA PHE A 105 10.39 12.80 -18.97
C PHE A 105 10.92 13.87 -19.92
N SER A 106 12.01 14.56 -19.57
CA SER A 106 12.67 15.56 -20.42
C SER A 106 13.18 15.01 -21.75
N VAL A 107 13.68 13.76 -21.75
CA VAL A 107 14.08 13.07 -22.98
C VAL A 107 12.85 12.69 -23.81
N LEU A 108 11.80 12.18 -23.16
CA LEU A 108 10.57 11.75 -23.83
C LEU A 108 9.89 12.91 -24.56
N ILE A 109 9.75 14.06 -23.90
CA ILE A 109 9.17 15.26 -24.54
C ILE A 109 10.02 15.81 -25.67
N ARG A 110 11.36 15.68 -25.62
CA ARG A 110 12.25 16.10 -26.73
C ARG A 110 12.16 15.19 -27.95
N ASN A 111 11.92 13.90 -27.75
CA ASN A 111 11.85 12.90 -28.83
C ASN A 111 10.47 12.83 -29.52
N GLU A 112 9.45 13.49 -28.96
CA GLU A 112 8.09 13.59 -29.53
C GLU A 112 7.85 14.91 -30.29
N ILE A 113 8.91 15.69 -30.59
CA ILE A 113 8.88 16.93 -31.40
C ILE A 113 9.35 16.65 -32.82
#